data_AF-A0A969B2E1-F1
#
_entry.id   AF-A0A969B2E1-F1
#
_cell.length_a   1.000
_cell.length_b   1.000
_cell.length_c   1.000
_cell.angle_alpha   90.00
_cell.angle_beta   90.00
_cell.angle_gamma   90.00
#
_symmetry.space_group_name_H-M   'P 1'
#
loop_
_entity.id
_entity.type
_entity.pdbx_description
1 polymer ?
#
loop_
_entity_poly.entity_id
_entity_poly.type
_entity_poly.pdbx_seq_one_letter_code
_entity_poly.pdbx_strand_id
1 'polypeptide(L)'
;MNEFRAVQQSDPRFLELSQWQLKMKDDARAIQDSLISLSKEEPMIQNIVTRKVNEMNQHLDQAADAIKERNKGEAIVKQQFSMTTMNDLALMLDDVMSQMMDAMGQGGGKPQNTRVPSMSELQQQLGQKIEELKKSGKSGRQLSEELSKMAAEQERIRQMLGDMQEKMEQGQQGNGGKSLEEIKEKMEQNELDLVNKRLTDQLIQRQEEILTRLLEAENAQKERELDTQREAERAKTIERQIPSAFEEYIKAKEKEIELLKTVPVKLNPYYKKEVNDYFKRLGS
;
A
#
# COMPACT_ATOMS: atom_id res chain seq x y z
N MET A 1 22.64 8.12 16.12
CA MET A 1 22.43 7.55 14.76
C MET A 1 23.63 7.77 13.81
N ASN A 2 24.18 8.98 13.63
CA ASN A 2 25.32 9.20 12.72
C ASN A 2 26.65 8.57 13.18
N GLU A 3 26.73 8.15 14.44
CA GLU A 3 27.95 7.58 15.04
C GLU A 3 28.31 6.22 14.44
N PHE A 4 27.32 5.42 13.99
CA PHE A 4 27.57 4.17 13.27
C PHE A 4 28.38 4.39 11.99
N ARG A 5 28.23 5.56 11.32
CA ARG A 5 29.01 5.88 10.12
C ARG A 5 30.51 6.01 10.43
N ALA A 6 30.87 6.50 11.61
CA ALA A 6 32.26 6.78 12.00
C ALA A 6 32.97 5.58 12.65
N VAL A 7 32.25 4.57 13.14
CA VAL A 7 32.82 3.45 13.92
C VAL A 7 33.09 2.23 13.02
N GLN A 8 34.26 1.59 13.17
CA GLN A 8 34.61 0.36 12.45
C GLN A 8 34.00 -0.87 13.14
N GLN A 9 33.74 -1.94 12.40
CA GLN A 9 33.08 -3.15 12.94
C GLN A 9 33.91 -3.87 14.03
N SER A 10 35.22 -3.66 14.04
CA SER A 10 36.17 -4.22 15.02
C SER A 10 36.33 -3.34 16.27
N ASP A 11 35.77 -2.12 16.25
CA ASP A 11 35.90 -1.16 17.35
C ASP A 11 35.01 -1.57 18.53
N PRO A 12 35.50 -1.58 19.78
CA PRO A 12 34.70 -1.83 20.97
C PRO A 12 33.43 -0.97 21.07
N ARG A 13 33.46 0.26 20.55
CA ARG A 13 32.31 1.17 20.51
C ARG A 13 31.14 0.65 19.66
N PHE A 14 31.40 -0.27 18.73
CA PHE A 14 30.34 -0.92 17.95
C PHE A 14 29.36 -1.67 18.85
N LEU A 15 29.85 -2.27 19.95
CA LEU A 15 29.01 -2.98 20.91
C LEU A 15 28.07 -2.01 21.65
N GLU A 16 28.58 -0.87 22.10
CA GLU A 16 27.78 0.16 22.78
C GLU A 16 26.72 0.74 21.85
N LEU A 17 27.10 1.04 20.60
CA LEU A 17 26.16 1.52 19.58
C LEU A 17 25.09 0.47 19.25
N SER A 18 25.43 -0.82 19.27
CA SER A 18 24.48 -1.92 19.08
C SER A 18 23.47 -1.98 20.22
N GLN A 19 23.93 -1.82 21.47
CA GLN A 19 23.05 -1.74 22.63
C GLN A 19 22.13 -0.52 22.56
N TRP A 20 22.66 0.62 22.10
CA TRP A 20 21.87 1.83 21.91
C TRP A 20 20.80 1.67 20.83
N GLN A 21 21.09 0.99 19.72
CA GLN A 21 20.08 0.67 18.70
C GLN A 21 18.96 -0.22 19.26
N LEU A 22 19.30 -1.25 20.03
CA LEU A 22 18.30 -2.12 20.66
C LEU A 22 17.40 -1.33 21.61
N LYS A 23 18.00 -0.44 22.40
CA LYS A 23 17.25 0.47 23.26
C LYS A 23 16.30 1.37 22.46
N MET A 24 16.76 1.95 21.35
CA MET A 24 15.88 2.76 20.49
C MET A 24 14.69 1.96 19.94
N LYS A 25 14.91 0.70 19.57
CA LYS A 25 13.85 -0.21 19.13
C LYS A 25 12.83 -0.48 20.23
N ASP A 26 13.28 -0.70 21.47
CA ASP A 26 12.38 -0.92 22.60
C ASP A 26 11.60 0.36 22.96
N ASP A 27 12.27 1.51 22.94
CA ASP A 27 11.64 2.83 23.16
C ASP A 27 10.59 3.13 22.06
N ALA A 28 10.88 2.79 20.81
CA ALA A 28 9.96 2.95 19.69
C ALA A 28 8.68 2.11 19.83
N ARG A 29 8.78 0.90 20.41
CA ARG A 29 7.60 0.06 20.73
C ARG A 29 6.73 0.67 21.83
N ALA A 30 7.34 1.27 22.85
CA ALA A 30 6.58 1.96 23.90
C ALA A 30 5.84 3.19 23.34
N ILE A 31 6.49 3.93 22.42
CA ILE A 31 5.87 5.06 21.70
C ILE A 31 4.76 4.57 20.77
N GLN A 32 4.95 3.43 20.09
CA GLN A 32 3.94 2.81 19.25
C GLN A 32 2.63 2.59 20.00
N ASP A 33 2.66 1.95 21.17
CA ASP A 33 1.44 1.66 21.92
C ASP A 33 0.70 2.94 22.29
N SER A 34 1.46 3.99 22.65
CA SER A 34 0.92 5.32 22.95
C SER A 34 0.29 5.97 21.72
N LEU A 35 0.98 5.94 20.57
CA LEU A 35 0.51 6.50 19.31
C LEU A 35 -0.69 5.75 18.74
N ILE A 36 -0.69 4.42 18.83
CA ILE A 36 -1.82 3.59 18.41
C ILE A 36 -3.02 3.87 19.30
N SER A 37 -2.82 3.96 20.62
CA SER A 37 -3.89 4.31 21.56
C SER A 37 -4.50 5.67 21.23
N LEU A 38 -3.66 6.70 21.03
CA LEU A 38 -4.11 8.02 20.63
C LEU A 38 -4.82 8.00 19.27
N SER A 39 -4.31 7.23 18.31
CA SER A 39 -4.91 7.10 16.99
C SER A 39 -6.25 6.35 16.98
N LYS A 40 -6.57 5.56 18.01
CA LYS A 40 -7.90 4.94 18.16
C LYS A 40 -8.97 5.96 18.53
N GLU A 41 -8.57 7.04 19.20
CA GLU A 41 -9.47 8.15 19.53
C GLU A 41 -9.75 9.04 18.32
N GLU A 42 -8.84 9.02 17.33
CA GLU A 42 -8.96 9.76 16.07
C GLU A 42 -8.97 8.81 14.86
N PRO A 43 -10.14 8.26 14.48
CA PRO A 43 -10.28 7.20 13.46
C PRO A 43 -9.66 7.55 12.10
N MET A 44 -9.53 8.83 11.79
CA MET A 44 -9.02 9.32 10.53
C MET A 44 -7.50 9.13 10.38
N ILE A 45 -6.75 9.28 11.47
CA ILE A 45 -5.28 9.12 11.44
C ILE A 45 -4.86 7.70 11.79
N GLN A 46 -5.76 6.89 12.35
CA GLN A 46 -5.51 5.51 12.79
C GLN A 46 -4.76 4.68 11.76
N ASN A 47 -5.25 4.62 10.52
CA ASN A 47 -4.65 3.79 9.48
C ASN A 47 -3.26 4.29 9.07
N ILE A 48 -3.04 5.60 9.04
CA ILE A 48 -1.78 6.19 8.62
C ILE A 48 -0.74 6.10 9.73
N VAL A 49 -1.11 6.45 10.97
CA VAL A 49 -0.26 6.27 12.17
C VAL A 49 0.13 4.80 12.30
N THR A 50 -0.83 3.87 12.26
CA THR A 50 -0.55 2.44 12.41
C THR A 50 0.41 1.96 11.31
N ARG A 51 0.20 2.38 10.06
CA ARG A 51 1.09 2.02 8.94
C ARG A 51 2.50 2.57 9.13
N LYS A 52 2.64 3.87 9.42
CA LYS A 52 3.94 4.54 9.59
C LYS A 52 4.71 4.01 10.81
N VAL A 53 4.02 3.75 11.91
CA VAL A 53 4.63 3.12 13.10
C VAL A 53 5.10 1.70 12.79
N ASN A 54 4.31 0.91 12.05
CA ASN A 54 4.73 -0.42 11.63
C ASN A 54 5.95 -0.38 10.68
N GLU A 55 5.96 0.54 9.71
CA GLU A 55 7.08 0.76 8.78
C GLU A 55 8.36 1.16 9.54
N MET A 56 8.25 2.09 10.49
CA MET A 56 9.36 2.49 11.37
C MET A 56 9.90 1.29 12.15
N ASN A 57 9.03 0.49 12.78
CA ASN A 57 9.44 -0.69 13.53
C ASN A 57 10.12 -1.74 12.66
N GLN A 58 9.61 -1.99 11.44
CA GLN A 58 10.24 -2.90 10.49
C GLN A 58 11.66 -2.45 10.13
N HIS A 59 11.88 -1.15 9.92
CA HIS A 59 13.21 -0.62 9.68
C HIS A 59 14.13 -0.73 10.90
N LEU A 60 13.62 -0.51 12.12
CA LEU A 60 14.38 -0.70 13.36
C LEU A 60 14.76 -2.17 13.60
N ASP A 61 13.85 -3.10 13.28
CA ASP A 61 14.10 -4.54 13.34
C ASP A 61 15.19 -4.95 12.34
N GLN A 62 15.06 -4.54 11.08
CA GLN A 62 16.07 -4.81 10.03
C GLN A 62 17.43 -4.17 10.37
N ALA A 63 17.43 -2.97 10.97
CA ALA A 63 18.66 -2.34 11.43
C ALA A 63 19.33 -3.15 12.55
N ALA A 64 18.55 -3.65 13.51
CA ALA A 64 19.07 -4.47 14.61
C ALA A 64 19.63 -5.82 14.10
N ASP A 65 18.96 -6.45 13.14
CA ASP A 65 19.43 -7.69 12.51
C ASP A 65 20.72 -7.45 11.71
N ALA A 66 20.78 -6.39 10.91
CA ALA A 66 21.98 -6.00 10.18
C ALA A 66 23.16 -5.70 11.13
N ILE A 67 22.91 -5.11 12.30
CA ILE A 67 23.94 -4.90 13.33
C ILE A 67 24.42 -6.22 13.93
N LYS A 68 23.50 -7.16 14.20
CA LYS A 68 23.84 -8.49 14.71
C LYS A 68 24.74 -9.25 13.73
N GLU A 69 24.48 -9.09 12.44
CA GLU A 69 25.29 -9.64 11.34
C GLU A 69 26.57 -8.82 11.05
N ARG A 70 26.79 -7.73 11.79
CA ARG A 70 27.86 -6.74 11.56
C ARG A 70 27.83 -6.11 10.17
N ASN A 71 26.71 -6.19 9.46
CA ASN A 71 26.47 -5.50 8.21
C ASN A 71 26.17 -4.02 8.45
N LYS A 72 27.22 -3.25 8.70
CA LYS A 72 27.16 -1.80 8.96
C LYS A 72 26.47 -1.01 7.84
N GLY A 73 26.72 -1.36 6.59
CA GLY A 73 26.18 -0.63 5.44
C GLY A 73 24.66 -0.68 5.42
N GLU A 74 24.11 -1.88 5.55
CA GLU A 74 22.66 -2.10 5.60
C GLU A 74 22.04 -1.51 6.87
N ALA A 75 22.68 -1.67 8.04
CA ALA A 75 22.21 -1.09 9.29
C ALA A 75 22.02 0.43 9.19
N ILE A 76 22.96 1.15 8.58
CA ILE A 76 22.87 2.61 8.40
C ILE A 76 21.70 2.98 7.49
N VAL A 77 21.49 2.24 6.41
CA VAL A 77 20.39 2.51 5.48
C VAL A 77 19.04 2.30 6.17
N LYS A 78 18.87 1.19 6.89
CA LYS A 78 17.64 0.90 7.63
C LYS A 78 17.38 1.91 8.76
N GLN A 79 18.43 2.31 9.49
CA GLN A 79 18.33 3.41 10.47
C GLN A 79 17.88 4.71 9.81
N GLN A 80 18.41 5.06 8.63
CA GLN A 80 18.01 6.26 7.91
C GLN A 80 16.54 6.22 7.52
N PHE A 81 16.05 5.09 7.01
CA PHE A 81 14.63 4.93 6.70
C PHE A 81 13.75 5.07 7.94
N SER A 82 14.11 4.43 9.05
CA SER A 82 13.38 4.63 10.31
C SER A 82 13.33 6.10 10.75
N MET A 83 14.41 6.86 10.57
CA MET A 83 14.45 8.29 10.89
C MET A 83 13.55 9.10 9.95
N THR A 84 13.53 8.77 8.66
CA THR A 84 12.61 9.38 7.69
C THR A 84 11.17 9.10 8.08
N THR A 85 10.81 7.85 8.36
CA THR A 85 9.46 7.48 8.78
C THR A 85 9.05 8.17 10.08
N MET A 86 9.99 8.33 11.03
CA MET A 86 9.74 9.05 12.28
C MET A 86 9.50 10.55 12.03
N ASN A 87 10.28 11.18 11.16
CA ASN A 87 10.07 12.58 10.78
C ASN A 87 8.74 12.76 10.03
N ASP A 88 8.40 11.86 9.10
CA ASP A 88 7.10 11.87 8.42
C ASP A 88 5.94 11.78 9.42
N LEU A 89 6.08 10.89 10.41
CA LEU A 89 5.07 10.72 11.46
C LEU A 89 4.95 11.99 12.31
N ALA A 90 6.08 12.60 12.69
CA ALA A 90 6.06 13.86 13.44
C ALA A 90 5.42 15.00 12.63
N LEU A 91 5.75 15.13 11.34
CA LEU A 91 5.16 16.12 10.45
C LEU A 91 3.66 15.89 10.25
N MET A 92 3.23 14.64 10.13
CA MET A 92 1.81 14.32 10.03
C MET A 92 1.05 14.66 11.32
N LEU A 93 1.63 14.33 12.48
CA LEU A 93 1.01 14.67 13.77
C LEU A 93 0.97 16.20 13.98
N ASP A 94 1.99 16.93 13.52
CA ASP A 94 2.02 18.39 13.54
C ASP A 94 0.94 19.01 12.63
N ASP A 95 0.77 18.48 11.41
CA ASP A 95 -0.28 18.91 10.49
C ASP A 95 -1.69 18.64 11.05
N VAL A 96 -1.92 17.46 11.63
CA VAL A 96 -3.18 17.12 12.30
C VAL A 96 -3.44 18.07 13.48
N MET A 97 -2.42 18.37 14.28
CA MET A 97 -2.54 19.29 15.42
C MET A 97 -2.80 20.73 14.96
N SER A 98 -2.13 21.19 13.89
CA SER A 98 -2.35 22.50 13.28
C SER A 98 -3.76 22.62 12.73
N GLN A 99 -4.24 21.60 12.00
CA GLN A 99 -5.61 21.56 11.48
C GLN A 99 -6.64 21.56 12.62
N MET A 100 -6.37 20.88 13.73
CA MET A 100 -7.23 20.91 14.91
C MET A 100 -7.26 22.30 15.58
N MET A 101 -6.11 22.97 15.68
CA MET A 101 -6.03 24.33 16.21
C MET A 101 -6.70 25.36 15.29
N ASP A 102 -6.55 25.22 13.98
CA ASP A 102 -7.21 26.09 12.99
C ASP A 102 -8.73 25.89 12.99
N ALA A 103 -9.19 24.64 13.14
CA ALA A 103 -10.60 24.31 13.33
C ALA A 103 -11.19 24.86 14.64
N MET A 104 -10.37 25.05 15.68
CA MET A 104 -10.79 25.72 16.93
C MET A 104 -10.63 27.25 16.90
N GLY A 105 -9.73 27.79 16.07
CA GLY A 105 -9.47 29.22 15.93
C GLY A 105 -10.54 29.97 15.14
N GLN A 106 -11.28 29.29 14.26
CA GLN A 106 -12.48 29.83 13.61
C GLN A 106 -13.74 29.39 14.37
N GLY A 107 -14.21 30.29 15.23
CA GLY A 107 -15.48 30.24 15.98
C GLY A 107 -16.41 29.05 15.77
N GLY A 108 -16.47 28.17 16.78
CA GLY A 108 -17.70 27.51 17.21
C GLY A 108 -18.47 26.72 16.16
N GLY A 109 -17.82 25.77 15.49
CA GLY A 109 -18.49 24.75 14.69
C GLY A 109 -17.89 23.38 14.99
N LYS A 110 -18.72 22.40 15.33
CA LYS A 110 -18.30 20.99 15.45
C LYS A 110 -17.48 20.58 14.22
N PRO A 111 -16.33 19.88 14.38
CA PRO A 111 -15.51 19.50 13.25
C PRO A 111 -16.29 18.53 12.35
N GLN A 112 -16.67 19.04 11.18
CA GLN A 112 -17.26 18.27 10.11
C GLN A 112 -16.14 17.81 9.18
N ASN A 113 -15.64 16.59 9.43
CA ASN A 113 -14.97 15.71 8.46
C ASN A 113 -13.79 16.34 7.66
N THR A 114 -12.63 16.55 8.30
CA THR A 114 -11.43 17.09 7.64
C THR A 114 -10.54 15.99 7.06
N ARG A 115 -10.98 15.37 5.96
CA ARG A 115 -10.22 14.39 5.16
C ARG A 115 -8.78 14.87 4.87
N VAL A 116 -7.76 14.03 5.10
CA VAL A 116 -6.38 14.29 4.61
C VAL A 116 -6.48 14.53 3.10
N PRO A 117 -6.09 15.71 2.61
CA PRO A 117 -6.35 16.08 1.23
C PRO A 117 -5.56 15.17 0.29
N SER A 118 -6.23 14.60 -0.70
CA SER A 118 -5.56 13.81 -1.72
C SER A 118 -4.61 14.69 -2.53
N MET A 119 -3.64 14.06 -3.20
CA MET A 119 -2.71 14.79 -4.05
C MET A 119 -3.41 15.63 -5.12
N SER A 120 -4.50 15.08 -5.66
CA SER A 120 -5.35 15.79 -6.60
C SER A 120 -6.04 17.00 -5.95
N GLU A 121 -6.54 16.85 -4.72
CA GLU A 121 -7.17 17.94 -3.98
C GLU A 121 -6.17 19.07 -3.68
N LEU A 122 -4.93 18.74 -3.31
CA LEU A 122 -3.85 19.72 -3.14
C LEU A 122 -3.51 20.43 -4.46
N GLN A 123 -3.41 19.69 -5.56
CA GLN A 123 -3.15 20.26 -6.88
C GLN A 123 -4.29 21.18 -7.35
N GLN A 124 -5.54 20.82 -7.03
CA GLN A 124 -6.72 21.62 -7.34
C GLN A 124 -6.72 22.94 -6.56
N GLN A 125 -6.37 22.89 -5.27
CA GLN A 125 -6.24 24.10 -4.45
C GLN A 125 -5.15 25.03 -5.00
N LEU A 126 -4.00 24.49 -5.42
CA LEU A 126 -2.95 25.26 -6.08
C LEU A 126 -3.45 25.93 -7.37
N GLY A 127 -4.21 25.20 -8.19
CA GLY A 127 -4.80 25.75 -9.42
C GLY A 127 -5.73 26.93 -9.14
N GLN A 128 -6.59 26.81 -8.12
CA GLN A 128 -7.48 27.88 -7.69
C GLN A 128 -6.72 29.11 -7.19
N LYS A 129 -5.69 28.91 -6.36
CA LYS A 129 -4.82 30.00 -5.88
C LYS A 129 -4.13 30.73 -7.04
N ILE A 130 -3.62 29.99 -8.03
CA ILE A 130 -2.98 30.55 -9.23
C ILE A 130 -3.96 31.42 -10.02
N GLU A 131 -5.20 30.94 -10.20
CA GLU A 131 -6.24 31.67 -10.93
C GLU A 131 -6.70 32.92 -10.17
N GLU A 132 -6.87 32.82 -8.86
CA GLU A 132 -7.17 33.96 -7.98
C GLU A 132 -6.04 34.99 -8.03
N LEU A 133 -4.78 34.56 -7.94
CA LEU A 133 -3.63 35.45 -8.03
C LEU A 133 -3.60 36.20 -9.36
N LYS A 134 -3.84 35.49 -10.48
CA LYS A 134 -3.91 36.10 -11.81
C LYS A 134 -5.02 37.15 -11.90
N LYS A 135 -6.18 36.92 -11.26
CA LYS A 135 -7.30 37.87 -11.21
C LYS A 135 -7.08 39.01 -10.20
N SER A 136 -6.29 38.78 -9.16
CA SER A 136 -6.12 39.71 -8.03
C SER A 136 -5.31 40.97 -8.37
N GLY A 137 -4.58 40.99 -9.49
CA GLY A 137 -3.78 42.15 -9.90
C GLY A 137 -2.64 42.53 -8.93
N LYS A 138 -2.34 41.69 -7.94
CA LYS A 138 -1.26 41.88 -6.96
C LYS A 138 0.08 42.00 -7.70
N SER A 139 0.91 42.97 -7.31
CA SER A 139 2.22 43.22 -7.93
C SER A 139 3.31 43.46 -6.90
N GLY A 140 4.57 43.31 -7.32
CA GLY A 140 5.74 43.58 -6.49
C GLY A 140 6.09 42.46 -5.49
N ARG A 141 6.45 42.85 -4.26
CA ARG A 141 7.01 41.95 -3.24
C ARG A 141 6.01 40.90 -2.74
N GLN A 142 4.74 41.27 -2.60
CA GLN A 142 3.67 40.36 -2.15
C GLN A 142 3.41 39.25 -3.17
N LEU A 143 3.36 39.59 -4.46
CA LEU A 143 3.26 38.62 -5.55
C LEU A 143 4.44 37.63 -5.53
N SER A 144 5.66 38.14 -5.33
CA SER A 144 6.86 37.29 -5.29
C SER A 144 6.83 36.29 -4.13
N GLU A 145 6.30 36.70 -2.98
CA GLU A 145 6.20 35.85 -1.80
C GLU A 145 5.14 34.75 -1.99
N GLU A 146 3.95 35.12 -2.50
CA GLU A 146 2.88 34.15 -2.80
C GLU A 146 3.31 33.14 -3.88
N LEU A 147 3.98 33.59 -4.94
CA LEU A 147 4.53 32.71 -5.97
C LEU A 147 5.61 31.76 -5.43
N SER A 148 6.47 32.23 -4.52
CA SER A 148 7.50 31.38 -3.91
C SER A 148 6.88 30.30 -3.02
N LYS A 149 5.82 30.66 -2.27
CA LYS A 149 5.05 29.69 -1.47
C LYS A 149 4.39 28.65 -2.36
N MET A 150 3.78 29.06 -3.47
CA MET A 150 3.16 28.13 -4.43
C MET A 150 4.18 27.22 -5.11
N ALA A 151 5.36 27.73 -5.47
CA ALA A 151 6.43 26.89 -6.02
C ALA A 151 6.89 25.82 -5.01
N ALA A 152 7.02 26.18 -3.73
CA ALA A 152 7.36 25.23 -2.67
C ALA A 152 6.23 24.20 -2.42
N GLU A 153 4.97 24.62 -2.45
CA GLU A 153 3.81 23.72 -2.37
C GLU A 153 3.84 22.72 -3.53
N GLN A 154 4.14 23.17 -4.75
CA GLN A 154 4.20 22.31 -5.92
C GLN A 154 5.40 21.36 -5.93
N GLU A 155 6.57 21.81 -5.47
CA GLU A 155 7.74 20.95 -5.27
C GLU A 155 7.42 19.82 -4.27
N ARG A 156 6.71 20.12 -3.19
CA ARG A 156 6.28 19.12 -2.21
C ARG A 156 5.38 18.06 -2.86
N ILE A 157 4.43 18.48 -3.71
CA ILE A 157 3.59 17.58 -4.49
C ILE A 157 4.45 16.72 -5.44
N ARG A 158 5.42 17.32 -6.14
CA ARG A 158 6.32 16.55 -7.02
C ARG A 158 7.13 15.50 -6.25
N GLN A 159 7.62 15.83 -5.04
CA GLN A 159 8.36 14.88 -4.20
C GLN A 159 7.48 13.70 -3.76
N MET A 160 6.29 13.98 -3.25
CA MET A 160 5.32 12.96 -2.87
C MET A 160 4.91 12.06 -4.06
N LEU A 161 4.85 12.60 -5.28
CA LEU A 161 4.69 11.79 -6.50
C LEU A 161 5.88 10.88 -6.79
N GLY A 162 7.10 11.37 -6.56
CA GLY A 162 8.33 10.58 -6.69
C GLY A 162 8.34 9.38 -5.74
N ASP A 163 8.00 9.61 -4.47
CA ASP A 163 7.89 8.54 -3.48
C ASP A 163 6.83 7.49 -3.86
N MET A 164 5.71 7.95 -4.45
CA MET A 164 4.64 7.08 -4.92
C MET A 164 5.07 6.27 -6.15
N GLN A 165 5.81 6.88 -7.07
CA GLN A 165 6.38 6.21 -8.24
C GLN A 165 7.37 5.12 -7.82
N GLU A 166 8.29 5.42 -6.90
CA GLU A 166 9.28 4.46 -6.41
C GLU A 166 8.61 3.25 -5.74
N LYS A 167 7.55 3.49 -4.95
CA LYS A 167 6.74 2.41 -4.34
C LYS A 167 6.04 1.54 -5.38
N MET A 168 5.57 2.13 -6.48
CA MET A 168 4.96 1.37 -7.58
C MET A 168 5.99 0.57 -8.39
N GLU A 169 7.19 1.12 -8.59
CA GLU A 169 8.27 0.45 -9.34
C GLU A 169 8.86 -0.74 -8.57
N GLN A 170 8.98 -0.64 -7.24
CA GLN A 170 9.38 -1.76 -6.37
C GLN A 170 8.36 -2.93 -6.36
N GLY A 171 7.09 -2.66 -6.72
CA GLY A 171 6.00 -3.64 -6.76
C GLY A 171 5.92 -4.52 -8.00
N GLN A 172 6.89 -4.45 -8.92
CA GLN A 172 6.97 -5.29 -10.13
C GLN A 172 5.71 -5.24 -11.02
N GLN A 173 5.08 -4.07 -11.17
CA GLN A 173 3.91 -3.93 -12.05
C GLN A 173 4.08 -2.77 -13.05
N GLY A 174 4.41 -3.18 -14.28
CA GLY A 174 4.74 -2.29 -15.39
C GLY A 174 3.59 -1.42 -15.87
N ASN A 175 3.99 -0.33 -16.56
CA ASN A 175 3.21 0.64 -17.33
C ASN A 175 2.60 1.86 -16.61
N GLY A 176 2.72 1.99 -15.28
CA GLY A 176 2.30 3.21 -14.56
C GLY A 176 3.34 4.35 -14.52
N GLY A 177 4.64 4.01 -14.62
CA GLY A 177 5.74 4.98 -14.40
C GLY A 177 5.86 6.08 -15.46
N LYS A 178 5.55 5.79 -16.73
CA LYS A 178 5.66 6.79 -17.81
C LYS A 178 4.68 7.96 -17.66
N SER A 179 3.46 7.68 -17.21
CA SER A 179 2.46 8.74 -16.98
C SER A 179 2.85 9.65 -15.81
N LEU A 180 3.43 9.07 -14.74
CA LEU A 180 3.90 9.81 -13.57
C LEU A 180 5.13 10.66 -13.88
N GLU A 181 6.04 10.18 -14.71
CA GLU A 181 7.22 10.94 -15.13
C GLU A 181 6.80 12.18 -15.96
N GLU A 182 5.88 12.02 -16.90
CA GLU A 182 5.35 13.15 -17.66
C GLU A 182 4.62 14.18 -16.76
N ILE A 183 3.97 13.74 -15.68
CA ILE A 183 3.37 14.64 -14.69
C ILE A 183 4.47 15.44 -13.96
N LYS A 184 5.53 14.76 -13.51
CA LYS A 184 6.66 15.40 -12.81
C LYS A 184 7.36 16.43 -13.68
N GLU A 185 7.61 16.12 -14.95
CA GLU A 185 8.20 17.06 -15.91
C GLU A 185 7.33 18.32 -16.08
N LYS A 186 6.00 18.17 -16.18
CA LYS A 186 5.08 19.31 -16.25
C LYS A 186 5.06 20.13 -14.96
N MET A 187 5.15 19.48 -13.80
CA MET A 187 5.26 20.15 -12.50
C MET A 187 6.56 20.96 -12.39
N GLU A 188 7.69 20.40 -12.82
CA GLU A 188 8.97 21.12 -12.91
C GLU A 188 8.88 22.37 -13.76
N GLN A 189 8.24 22.28 -14.93
CA GLN A 189 8.07 23.45 -15.79
C GLN A 189 7.15 24.50 -15.17
N ASN A 190 6.07 24.08 -14.49
CA ASN A 190 5.21 25.01 -13.76
C ASN A 190 5.98 25.67 -12.59
N GLU A 191 6.82 24.94 -11.86
CA GLU A 191 7.67 25.51 -10.80
C GLU A 191 8.63 26.57 -11.37
N LEU A 192 9.29 26.27 -12.49
CA LEU A 192 10.17 27.24 -13.17
C LEU A 192 9.42 28.51 -13.56
N ASP A 193 8.21 28.38 -14.08
CA ASP A 193 7.40 29.54 -14.44
C ASP A 193 6.92 30.31 -13.21
N LEU A 194 6.55 29.64 -12.10
CA LEU A 194 6.21 30.30 -10.84
C LEU A 194 7.39 31.08 -10.25
N VAL A 195 8.58 30.48 -10.20
CA VAL A 195 9.81 31.14 -9.71
C VAL A 195 10.18 32.32 -10.59
N ASN A 196 10.03 32.19 -11.91
CA ASN A 196 10.26 33.27 -12.87
C ASN A 196 9.10 34.27 -12.98
N LYS A 197 8.07 34.14 -12.14
CA LYS A 197 6.91 35.05 -12.06
C LYS A 197 6.10 35.12 -13.35
N ARG A 198 6.02 33.99 -14.07
CA ARG A 198 5.31 33.83 -15.34
C ARG A 198 3.98 33.13 -15.13
N LEU A 199 2.94 33.89 -14.84
CA LEU A 199 1.56 33.40 -14.78
C LEU A 199 0.92 33.40 -16.18
N THR A 200 1.38 32.51 -17.05
CA THR A 200 0.90 32.39 -18.43
C THR A 200 -0.35 31.52 -18.53
N ASP A 201 -1.11 31.63 -19.63
CA ASP A 201 -2.21 30.71 -19.93
C ASP A 201 -1.71 29.26 -20.08
N GLN A 202 -0.48 29.08 -20.57
CA GLN A 202 0.16 27.78 -20.69
C GLN A 202 0.40 27.12 -19.33
N LEU A 203 0.78 27.89 -18.31
CA LEU A 203 0.94 27.37 -16.95
C LEU A 203 -0.39 26.83 -16.41
N ILE A 204 -1.49 27.55 -16.63
CA ILE A 204 -2.84 27.15 -16.19
C ILE A 204 -3.28 25.87 -16.92
N GLN A 205 -3.08 25.81 -18.24
CA GLN A 205 -3.40 24.60 -19.02
C GLN A 205 -2.60 23.39 -18.53
N ARG A 206 -1.29 23.54 -18.30
CA ARG A 206 -0.49 22.45 -17.72
C ARG A 206 -0.96 22.06 -16.33
N GLN A 207 -1.39 23.01 -15.50
CA GLN A 207 -1.94 22.75 -14.18
C GLN A 207 -3.21 21.88 -14.25
N GLU A 208 -4.11 22.16 -15.19
CA GLU A 208 -5.32 21.36 -15.44
C GLU A 208 -5.01 19.95 -15.98
N GLU A 209 -4.02 19.84 -16.88
CA GLU A 209 -3.56 18.56 -17.40
C GLU A 209 -2.95 17.69 -16.29
N ILE A 210 -2.11 18.29 -15.42
CA ILE A 210 -1.54 17.62 -14.26
C ILE A 210 -2.66 17.11 -13.35
N LEU A 211 -3.64 17.95 -13.03
CA LEU A 211 -4.77 17.59 -12.17
C LEU A 211 -5.55 16.40 -12.75
N THR A 212 -5.85 16.44 -14.05
CA THR A 212 -6.59 15.37 -14.74
C THR A 212 -5.85 14.04 -14.64
N ARG A 213 -4.55 14.04 -14.93
CA ARG A 213 -3.73 12.82 -14.85
C ARG A 213 -3.53 12.32 -13.43
N LEU A 214 -3.45 13.22 -12.44
CA LEU A 214 -3.44 12.85 -11.02
C LEU A 214 -4.73 12.14 -10.61
N LEU A 215 -5.89 12.65 -11.04
CA LEU A 215 -7.18 12.01 -10.80
C LEU A 215 -7.27 10.63 -11.44
N GLU A 216 -6.81 10.49 -12.69
CA GLU A 216 -6.74 9.20 -13.38
C GLU A 216 -5.84 8.21 -12.63
N ALA A 217 -4.67 8.65 -12.18
CA ALA A 217 -3.74 7.83 -11.40
C ALA A 217 -4.35 7.39 -10.06
N GLU A 218 -5.03 8.29 -9.34
CA GLU A 218 -5.70 7.99 -8.07
C GLU A 218 -6.83 6.97 -8.27
N ASN A 219 -7.65 7.13 -9.31
CA ASN A 219 -8.72 6.19 -9.65
C ASN A 219 -8.17 4.82 -10.04
N ALA A 220 -7.13 4.77 -10.88
CA ALA A 220 -6.48 3.53 -11.26
C ALA A 220 -5.89 2.78 -10.06
N GLN A 221 -5.34 3.51 -9.08
CA GLN A 221 -4.86 2.90 -7.84
C GLN A 221 -6.01 2.29 -7.03
N LYS A 222 -7.12 3.01 -6.87
CA LYS A 222 -8.31 2.49 -6.16
C LYS A 222 -8.87 1.24 -6.81
N GLU A 223 -8.95 1.21 -8.15
CA GLU A 223 -9.39 0.02 -8.89
C GLU A 223 -8.50 -1.19 -8.62
N ARG A 224 -7.17 -1.01 -8.60
CA ARG A 224 -6.22 -2.09 -8.27
C ARG A 224 -6.40 -2.60 -6.84
N GLU A 225 -6.57 -1.71 -5.87
CA GLU A 225 -6.81 -2.09 -4.47
C GLU A 225 -8.09 -2.94 -4.34
N LEU A 226 -9.17 -2.56 -5.04
CA LEU A 226 -10.42 -3.32 -5.06
C LEU A 226 -10.29 -4.68 -5.77
N ASP A 227 -9.43 -4.79 -6.78
CA ASP A 227 -9.18 -6.05 -7.49
C ASP A 227 -8.41 -7.04 -6.63
N THR A 228 -7.35 -6.59 -5.93
CA THR A 228 -6.57 -7.44 -5.01
C THR A 228 -7.40 -8.02 -3.88
N GLN A 229 -8.39 -7.28 -3.36
CA GLN A 229 -9.33 -7.77 -2.35
C GLN A 229 -10.24 -8.87 -2.91
N ARG A 230 -10.68 -8.73 -4.17
CA ARG A 230 -11.51 -9.73 -4.85
C ARG A 230 -10.77 -11.03 -5.15
N GLU A 231 -9.47 -10.98 -5.44
CA GLU A 231 -8.65 -12.18 -5.63
C GLU A 231 -8.46 -12.99 -4.34
N ALA A 232 -8.37 -12.33 -3.19
CA ALA A 232 -8.20 -12.96 -1.88
C ALA A 232 -9.45 -13.75 -1.42
N GLU A 233 -10.63 -13.44 -1.96
CA GLU A 233 -11.91 -14.07 -1.64
C GLU A 233 -12.42 -15.06 -2.71
N ARG A 234 -11.54 -15.69 -3.51
CA ARG A 234 -12.00 -16.81 -4.35
C ARG A 234 -12.51 -17.95 -3.46
N ALA A 235 -13.77 -18.32 -3.63
CA ALA A 235 -14.39 -19.44 -2.89
C ALA A 235 -13.56 -20.72 -3.08
N LYS A 236 -12.97 -21.23 -1.99
CA LYS A 236 -12.35 -22.55 -1.99
C LYS A 236 -13.43 -23.58 -2.33
N THR A 237 -13.19 -24.42 -3.34
CA THR A 237 -14.07 -25.55 -3.64
C THR A 237 -14.16 -26.44 -2.41
N ILE A 238 -15.31 -26.40 -1.71
CA ILE A 238 -15.58 -27.30 -0.59
C ILE A 238 -15.87 -28.66 -1.20
N GLU A 239 -14.91 -29.59 -1.14
CA GLU A 239 -15.17 -30.99 -1.43
C GLU A 239 -16.15 -31.52 -0.38
N ARG A 240 -17.36 -31.88 -0.81
CA ARG A 240 -18.36 -32.50 0.06
C ARG A 240 -17.86 -33.89 0.46
N GLN A 241 -17.30 -34.00 1.66
CA GLN A 241 -17.00 -35.31 2.22
C GLN A 241 -18.30 -36.03 2.58
N ILE A 242 -18.36 -37.33 2.28
CA ILE A 242 -19.50 -38.17 2.66
C ILE A 242 -19.53 -38.22 4.20
N PRO A 243 -20.69 -37.97 4.85
CA PRO A 243 -20.78 -38.07 6.30
C PRO A 243 -20.39 -39.46 6.79
N SER A 244 -19.59 -39.54 7.86
CA SER A 244 -19.06 -40.81 8.41
C SER A 244 -20.14 -41.87 8.67
N ALA A 245 -21.37 -41.45 9.02
CA ALA A 245 -22.52 -42.34 9.23
C ALA A 245 -22.90 -43.19 8.00
N PHE A 246 -22.56 -42.75 6.78
CA PHE A 246 -22.89 -43.48 5.54
C PHE A 246 -21.72 -44.29 4.99
N GLU A 247 -20.53 -44.19 5.58
CA GLU A 247 -19.33 -44.84 5.05
C GLU A 247 -19.42 -46.37 5.14
N GLU A 248 -19.94 -46.88 6.26
CA GLU A 248 -20.18 -48.32 6.45
C GLU A 248 -21.24 -48.86 5.48
N TYR A 249 -22.29 -48.08 5.24
CA TYR A 249 -23.36 -48.46 4.30
C TYR A 249 -22.87 -48.52 2.85
N ILE A 250 -22.07 -47.54 2.42
CA ILE A 250 -21.47 -47.49 1.07
C ILE A 250 -20.51 -48.69 0.89
N LYS A 251 -19.61 -48.93 1.85
CA LYS A 251 -18.69 -50.08 1.81
C LYS A 251 -19.43 -51.42 1.78
N ALA A 252 -20.54 -51.55 2.49
CA ALA A 252 -21.38 -52.75 2.44
C ALA A 252 -22.02 -52.94 1.05
N LYS A 253 -22.52 -51.85 0.45
CA LYS A 253 -23.10 -51.86 -0.91
C LYS A 253 -22.07 -52.22 -1.99
N GLU A 254 -20.85 -51.70 -1.89
CA GLU A 254 -19.78 -52.02 -2.83
C GLU A 254 -19.40 -53.51 -2.77
N LYS A 255 -19.27 -54.06 -1.56
CA LYS A 255 -19.03 -55.51 -1.38
C LYS A 255 -20.15 -56.36 -1.95
N GLU A 256 -21.40 -55.93 -1.80
CA GLU A 256 -22.55 -56.62 -2.41
C GLU A 256 -22.46 -56.62 -3.94
N ILE A 257 -22.11 -55.49 -4.55
CA ILE A 257 -21.92 -55.36 -6.00
C ILE A 257 -20.74 -56.21 -6.48
N GLU A 258 -19.62 -56.22 -5.76
CA GLU A 258 -18.47 -57.07 -6.10
C GLU A 258 -18.81 -58.56 -6.02
N LEU A 259 -19.62 -58.97 -5.04
CA LEU A 259 -20.12 -60.34 -4.94
C LEU A 259 -20.99 -60.69 -6.16
N LEU A 260 -21.87 -59.78 -6.58
CA LEU A 260 -22.70 -59.97 -7.78
C LEU A 260 -21.88 -60.02 -9.07
N LYS A 261 -20.73 -59.33 -9.13
CA LYS A 261 -19.80 -59.40 -10.27
C LYS A 261 -18.98 -60.69 -10.29
N THR A 262 -18.63 -61.24 -9.13
CA THR A 262 -17.72 -62.38 -8.99
C THR A 262 -18.43 -63.73 -8.96
N VAL A 263 -19.70 -63.78 -8.52
CA VAL A 263 -20.49 -65.00 -8.55
C VAL A 263 -21.06 -65.20 -9.96
N PRO A 264 -20.66 -66.25 -10.70
CA PRO A 264 -21.25 -66.54 -12.00
C PRO A 264 -22.74 -66.86 -11.79
N VAL A 265 -23.61 -66.07 -12.43
CA VAL A 265 -25.07 -66.28 -12.40
C VAL A 265 -25.35 -67.73 -12.80
N LYS A 266 -25.97 -68.52 -11.91
CA LYS A 266 -26.48 -69.84 -12.26
C LYS A 266 -27.65 -69.65 -13.22
N LEU A 267 -27.33 -69.58 -14.52
CA LEU A 267 -28.32 -69.43 -15.58
C LEU A 267 -29.30 -70.62 -15.52
N ASN A 268 -30.60 -70.32 -15.53
CA ASN A 268 -31.65 -71.32 -15.67
C ASN A 268 -31.35 -72.18 -16.92
N PRO A 269 -31.52 -73.52 -16.86
CA PRO A 269 -31.25 -74.46 -17.96
C PRO A 269 -31.73 -73.99 -19.34
N TYR A 270 -32.85 -73.26 -19.42
CA TYR A 270 -33.35 -72.66 -20.65
C TYR A 270 -32.36 -71.68 -21.29
N TYR A 271 -31.86 -70.70 -20.54
CA TYR A 271 -30.91 -69.71 -21.05
C TYR A 271 -29.51 -70.28 -21.29
N LYS A 272 -29.14 -71.35 -20.57
CA LYS A 272 -27.89 -72.07 -20.84
C LYS A 272 -27.90 -72.78 -22.20
N LYS A 273 -29.07 -73.25 -22.65
CA LYS A 273 -29.25 -73.80 -24.01
C LYS A 273 -29.12 -72.70 -25.07
N GLU A 274 -29.84 -71.59 -24.90
CA GLU A 274 -29.80 -70.46 -25.85
C GLU A 274 -28.39 -69.87 -26.00
N VAL A 275 -27.67 -69.69 -24.90
CA VAL A 275 -26.28 -69.18 -24.94
C VAL A 275 -25.35 -70.17 -25.66
N ASN A 276 -25.51 -71.48 -25.43
CA ASN A 276 -24.74 -72.49 -26.16
C ASN A 276 -25.07 -72.53 -27.65
N ASP A 277 -26.34 -72.38 -28.02
CA ASP A 277 -26.76 -72.35 -29.43
C ASP A 277 -26.27 -71.07 -30.12
N TYR A 278 -26.25 -69.94 -29.41
CA TYR A 278 -25.65 -68.69 -29.88
C TYR A 278 -24.14 -68.83 -30.13
N PHE A 279 -23.39 -69.41 -29.18
CA PHE A 279 -21.94 -69.62 -29.36
C PHE A 279 -21.63 -70.67 -30.45
N LYS A 280 -22.47 -71.69 -30.64
CA LYS A 280 -22.32 -72.64 -31.76
C LYS A 280 -22.53 -71.98 -33.12
N ARG A 281 -23.47 -71.02 -33.21
CA ARG A 281 -23.68 -70.22 -34.44
C ARG A 281 -22.55 -69.24 -34.72
N LEU A 282 -21.83 -68.78 -33.69
CA LEU A 282 -20.67 -67.90 -33.84
C LEU A 282 -19.37 -68.66 -34.13
N GLY A 283 -19.30 -69.95 -33.81
CA GLY A 283 -18.11 -70.80 -33.98
C GLY A 283 -18.16 -71.76 -35.18
N SER A 284 -19.10 -71.59 -36.11
CA SER A 284 -19.17 -72.32 -37.39
C SER A 284 -19.10 -71.35 -38.56
#